data_AF-A0A6A5G3W2-F1
#
_entry.id   AF-A0A6A5G3W2-F1
#
_cell.length_a   1.000
_cell.length_b   1.000
_cell.length_c   1.000
_cell.angle_alpha   90.00
_cell.angle_beta   90.00
_cell.angle_gamma   90.00
#
_symmetry.space_group_name_H-M   'P 1'
#
loop_
_entity.id
_entity.type
_entity.pdbx_description
1 polymer ?
#
loop_
_entity_poly.entity_id
_entity_poly.type
_entity_poly.pdbx_seq_one_letter_code
_entity_poly.pdbx_strand_id
1 'polypeptide(L)'
;MVIPIAATNVRLILNSVTGTTTACFEPNLDYCVLKIQRWDLGKFARASAQIGSSMKSAGEVMRIGRCFETYKRMFVFARGMYSGDFDVEKVSASAELLLEAKQARFWDRQIAKKIGSNEQTVRKARFANGIKACVKQIDTIARKWSTQTTLQHHY
;
A
#
# COMPACT_ATOMS: atom_id res chain seq x y z
N MET A 1 42.09 13.03 -2.50
CA MET A 1 41.85 11.82 -3.33
C MET A 1 40.49 12.00 -3.98
N VAL A 2 40.47 12.47 -5.24
CA VAL A 2 39.24 12.73 -5.99
C VAL A 2 38.85 11.42 -6.67
N ILE A 3 37.72 10.83 -6.29
CA ILE A 3 37.15 9.69 -7.01
C ILE A 3 36.65 10.23 -8.36
N PRO A 4 37.15 9.76 -9.51
CA PRO A 4 36.69 10.27 -10.78
C PRO A 4 35.24 9.80 -10.98
N ILE A 5 34.33 10.75 -11.15
CA ILE A 5 32.98 10.49 -11.65
C ILE A 5 33.14 10.13 -13.13
N ALA A 6 33.56 8.89 -13.41
CA ALA A 6 33.42 8.33 -14.73
C ALA A 6 31.92 8.36 -15.06
N ALA A 7 31.56 8.95 -16.20
CA ALA A 7 30.18 8.94 -16.69
C ALA A 7 29.71 7.48 -16.81
N THR A 8 28.99 7.00 -15.80
CA THR A 8 28.66 5.58 -15.68
C THR A 8 27.62 5.24 -16.73
N ASN A 9 28.03 4.51 -17.78
CA ASN A 9 27.12 4.04 -18.82
C ASN A 9 26.07 3.11 -18.20
N VAL A 10 24.80 3.46 -18.32
CA VAL A 10 23.66 2.74 -17.73
C VAL A 10 23.59 1.27 -18.20
N ARG A 11 24.17 0.96 -19.37
CA ARG A 11 24.29 -0.43 -19.87
C ARG A 11 25.24 -1.30 -19.06
N LEU A 12 26.18 -0.70 -18.33
CA LEU A 12 27.17 -1.42 -17.51
C LEU A 12 26.75 -1.51 -16.04
N ILE A 13 25.72 -0.77 -15.64
CA ILE A 13 25.17 -0.81 -14.29
C ILE A 13 24.24 -2.02 -14.21
N LEU A 14 24.48 -2.91 -13.25
CA LEU A 14 23.55 -4.01 -12.96
C LEU A 14 22.32 -3.49 -12.21
N ASN A 15 21.16 -4.03 -12.58
CA ASN A 15 19.92 -3.81 -11.86
C ASN A 15 20.02 -4.49 -10.49
N SER A 16 20.05 -3.68 -9.43
CA SER A 16 20.19 -4.13 -8.04
C SER A 16 19.06 -5.03 -7.55
N VAL A 17 17.90 -5.03 -8.23
CA VAL A 17 16.72 -5.83 -7.84
C VAL A 17 16.79 -7.25 -8.42
N THR A 18 17.24 -7.39 -9.66
CA THR A 18 17.36 -8.70 -10.33
C THR A 18 18.74 -9.32 -10.24
N GLY A 19 19.79 -8.51 -10.09
CA GLY A 19 21.20 -8.96 -10.09
C GLY A 19 21.74 -9.45 -11.44
N THR A 20 20.85 -9.76 -12.40
CA THR A 20 21.20 -10.36 -13.70
C THR A 20 20.99 -9.42 -14.88
N THR A 21 19.99 -8.54 -14.83
CA THR A 21 19.71 -7.55 -15.88
C THR A 21 20.50 -6.26 -15.66
N THR A 22 20.69 -5.47 -16.70
CA THR A 22 21.32 -4.14 -16.61
C THR A 22 20.26 -3.09 -16.23
N ALA A 23 20.68 -1.89 -15.82
CA ALA A 23 19.79 -0.77 -15.51
C ALA A 23 19.20 -0.09 -16.78
N CYS A 24 19.64 -0.52 -17.97
CA CYS A 24 19.24 0.07 -19.25
C CYS A 24 17.95 -0.57 -19.78
N PHE A 25 16.84 -0.41 -19.05
CA PHE A 25 15.52 -0.86 -19.47
C PHE A 25 14.43 0.05 -18.88
N GLU A 26 13.25 0.02 -19.48
CA GLU A 26 12.05 0.66 -18.92
C GLU A 26 11.37 -0.31 -17.94
N PRO A 27 11.19 0.04 -16.66
CA PRO A 27 10.55 -0.83 -15.69
C PRO A 27 9.07 -1.03 -16.04
N ASN A 28 8.58 -2.25 -15.87
CA ASN A 28 7.17 -2.60 -16.03
C ASN A 28 6.61 -3.04 -14.67
N LEU A 29 5.54 -2.38 -14.24
CA LEU A 29 4.94 -2.56 -12.92
C LEU A 29 3.58 -3.25 -13.05
N ASP A 30 3.37 -4.35 -12.32
CA ASP A 30 2.06 -5.04 -12.22
C ASP A 30 1.20 -4.51 -11.06
N TYR A 31 1.52 -3.32 -10.56
CA TYR A 31 0.85 -2.65 -9.45
C TYR A 31 0.79 -1.14 -9.68
N CYS A 32 -0.21 -0.51 -9.08
CA CYS A 32 -0.25 0.94 -8.96
C CYS A 32 0.54 1.36 -7.72
N VAL A 33 0.97 2.61 -7.66
CA VAL A 33 1.52 3.23 -6.45
C VAL A 33 0.77 4.53 -6.20
N LEU A 34 0.16 4.66 -5.01
CA LEU A 34 -0.50 5.88 -4.61
C LEU A 34 0.41 6.68 -3.69
N LYS A 35 0.60 7.96 -4.02
CA LYS A 35 1.34 8.93 -3.23
C LYS A 35 0.38 9.94 -2.63
N ILE A 36 0.40 10.09 -1.31
CA ILE A 36 -0.51 10.97 -0.58
C ILE A 36 0.30 11.91 0.29
N GLN A 37 0.08 13.21 0.14
CA GLN A 37 0.70 14.21 0.98
C GLN A 37 0.01 14.28 2.35
N ARG A 38 0.82 14.46 3.40
CA ARG A 38 0.38 14.75 4.76
C ARG A 38 0.48 16.25 5.01
N TRP A 39 -0.64 16.85 5.38
CA TRP A 39 -0.70 18.25 5.80
C TRP A 39 -0.97 18.31 7.30
N ASP A 40 -0.12 19.05 8.02
CA ASP A 40 -0.23 19.27 9.46
C ASP A 40 -0.39 20.77 9.74
N LEU A 41 -1.42 21.36 9.10
CA LEU A 41 -1.66 22.81 9.11
C LEU A 41 -2.30 23.30 10.41
N GLY A 42 -2.80 22.39 11.25
CA GLY A 42 -3.35 22.72 12.57
C GLY A 42 -2.33 23.35 13.53
N LYS A 43 -1.03 23.17 13.26
CA LYS A 43 0.06 23.82 14.00
C LYS A 43 0.28 25.28 13.61
N PHE A 44 -0.29 25.72 12.48
CA PHE A 44 -0.06 27.04 11.91
C PHE A 44 -1.38 27.80 11.80
N ALA A 45 -1.78 28.51 12.86
CA ALA A 45 -3.08 29.19 12.94
C ALA A 45 -3.33 30.24 11.83
N ARG A 46 -2.27 30.80 11.24
CA ARG A 46 -2.34 31.78 10.15
C ARG A 46 -2.15 31.18 8.75
N ALA A 47 -1.89 29.88 8.65
CA ALA A 47 -1.67 29.25 7.35
C ALA A 47 -3.01 28.86 6.71
N SER A 48 -3.24 29.30 5.47
CA SER A 48 -4.40 28.88 4.69
C SER A 48 -4.33 27.40 4.35
N ALA A 49 -5.44 26.68 4.62
CA ALA A 49 -5.64 25.28 4.26
C ALA A 49 -5.90 25.05 2.76
N GLN A 50 -6.05 26.11 1.96
CA GLN A 50 -6.21 25.98 0.51
C GLN A 50 -4.93 25.46 -0.14
N ILE A 51 -5.07 24.45 -1.01
CA ILE A 51 -3.99 23.89 -1.80
C ILE A 51 -3.73 24.85 -2.98
N GLY A 52 -2.46 25.15 -3.22
CA GLY A 52 -2.01 25.96 -4.34
C GLY A 52 -0.74 25.37 -4.97
N SER A 53 -0.11 26.12 -5.86
CA SER A 53 1.14 25.71 -6.53
C SER A 53 2.33 25.59 -5.57
N SER A 54 2.34 26.37 -4.48
CA SER A 54 3.38 26.29 -3.45
C SER A 54 3.19 25.08 -2.55
N MET A 55 4.26 24.31 -2.32
CA MET A 55 4.23 23.15 -1.43
C MET A 55 3.95 23.56 0.02
N LYS A 56 2.95 22.89 0.63
CA LYS A 56 2.56 23.06 2.05
C LYS A 56 2.55 21.76 2.85
N SER A 57 2.88 20.64 2.20
CA SER A 57 2.90 19.32 2.83
C SER A 57 4.11 19.17 3.75
N ALA A 58 3.88 18.57 4.92
CA ALA A 58 4.95 18.29 5.89
C ALA A 58 5.64 16.94 5.63
N GLY A 59 5.01 16.08 4.82
CA GLY A 59 5.55 14.78 4.45
C GLY A 59 4.61 14.07 3.49
N GLU A 60 4.98 12.85 3.12
CA GLU A 60 4.26 12.06 2.13
C GLU A 60 4.26 10.59 2.55
N VAL A 61 3.20 9.88 2.20
CA VAL A 61 3.08 8.43 2.40
C VAL A 61 2.83 7.81 1.04
N MET A 62 3.51 6.70 0.77
CA MET A 62 3.32 5.89 -0.43
C MET A 62 2.72 4.54 -0.08
N ARG A 63 1.86 4.02 -0.96
CA ARG A 63 1.31 2.68 -0.83
C ARG A 63 1.21 1.96 -2.17
N ILE A 64 1.36 0.64 -2.15
CA ILE A 64 1.38 -0.25 -3.30
C ILE A 64 0.18 -1.22 -3.23
N GLY A 65 -0.30 -1.69 -4.38
CA GLY A 65 -1.62 -2.30 -4.51
C GLY A 65 -2.05 -2.40 -5.97
N ARG A 66 -2.98 -3.32 -6.26
CA ARG A 66 -3.29 -3.73 -7.65
C ARG A 66 -4.47 -3.00 -8.29
N CYS A 67 -5.37 -2.39 -7.53
CA CYS A 67 -6.46 -1.60 -8.10
C CYS A 67 -6.70 -0.30 -7.33
N PHE A 68 -7.04 0.77 -8.07
CA PHE A 68 -7.23 2.11 -7.53
C PHE A 68 -8.30 2.16 -6.43
N GLU A 69 -9.37 1.39 -6.58
CA GLU A 69 -10.49 1.34 -5.64
C GLU A 69 -10.06 0.84 -4.24
N THR A 70 -9.14 -0.12 -4.14
CA THR A 70 -8.63 -0.55 -2.83
C THR A 70 -7.97 0.61 -2.08
N TYR A 71 -7.33 1.53 -2.79
CA TYR A 71 -6.70 2.69 -2.18
C TYR A 71 -7.70 3.73 -1.73
N LYS A 72 -8.72 4.02 -2.54
CA LYS A 72 -9.79 4.94 -2.20
C LYS A 72 -10.48 4.49 -0.91
N ARG A 73 -10.82 3.20 -0.82
CA ARG A 73 -11.48 2.65 0.37
C ARG A 73 -10.62 2.80 1.63
N MET A 74 -9.33 2.53 1.51
CA MET A 74 -8.39 2.66 2.63
C MET A 74 -8.14 4.11 3.04
N PHE A 75 -8.08 5.07 2.11
CA PHE A 75 -7.89 6.49 2.40
C PHE A 75 -9.10 7.12 3.10
N VAL A 76 -10.29 6.86 2.58
CA VAL A 76 -11.57 7.27 3.18
C VAL A 76 -11.66 6.72 4.60
N PHE A 77 -11.19 5.50 4.82
CA PHE A 77 -11.17 4.89 6.14
C PHE A 77 -10.08 5.46 7.08
N ALA A 78 -8.86 5.72 6.59
CA ALA A 78 -7.74 6.26 7.38
C ALA A 78 -8.03 7.66 7.94
N ARG A 79 -8.87 8.45 7.26
CA ARG A 79 -9.40 9.73 7.73
C ARG A 79 -10.67 9.60 8.59
N GLY A 80 -11.16 8.38 8.85
CA GLY A 80 -12.40 8.14 9.57
C GLY A 80 -13.69 8.50 8.80
N MET A 81 -13.58 8.77 7.50
CA MET A 81 -14.63 9.32 6.63
C MET A 81 -15.39 8.26 5.83
N TYR A 82 -15.58 7.04 6.35
CA TYR A 82 -16.29 5.98 5.59
C TYR A 82 -17.81 6.04 5.82
N SER A 83 -18.52 6.65 4.86
CA SER A 83 -19.98 6.66 4.70
C SER A 83 -20.44 5.72 3.58
N GLY A 84 -19.75 4.59 3.39
CA GLY A 84 -20.15 3.55 2.45
C GLY A 84 -20.92 2.47 3.18
N ASP A 85 -22.15 2.22 2.73
CA ASP A 85 -23.03 1.15 3.18
C ASP A 85 -22.42 -0.21 2.83
N PHE A 86 -21.64 -0.75 3.75
CA PHE A 86 -21.40 -2.18 3.82
C PHE A 86 -22.45 -2.71 4.77
N ASP A 87 -23.28 -3.69 4.38
CA ASP A 87 -24.22 -4.32 5.29
C ASP A 87 -23.44 -5.13 6.34
N VAL A 88 -23.10 -4.43 7.43
CA VAL A 88 -22.20 -4.91 8.48
C VAL A 88 -22.82 -6.04 9.30
N GLU A 89 -24.14 -6.19 9.27
CA GLU A 89 -24.87 -7.20 10.05
C GLU A 89 -24.56 -8.64 9.65
N LYS A 90 -23.91 -8.89 8.50
CA LYS A 90 -23.60 -10.26 8.02
C LYS A 90 -22.13 -10.66 8.09
N VAL A 91 -21.22 -9.77 8.51
CA VAL A 91 -19.76 -10.02 8.46
C VAL A 91 -19.30 -11.09 9.48
N SER A 92 -20.11 -11.41 10.49
CA SER A 92 -19.83 -12.52 11.41
C SER A 92 -20.21 -13.91 10.85
N ALA A 93 -20.98 -13.99 9.76
CA ALA A 93 -21.65 -15.22 9.34
C ALA A 93 -21.11 -15.85 8.03
N SER A 94 -20.49 -15.08 7.12
CA SER A 94 -19.96 -15.63 5.87
C SER A 94 -18.45 -15.38 5.68
N ALA A 95 -17.70 -16.45 5.43
CA ALA A 95 -16.27 -16.41 5.11
C ALA A 95 -15.97 -15.51 3.89
N GLU A 96 -16.94 -15.39 2.98
CA GLU A 96 -16.88 -14.56 1.78
C GLU A 96 -16.76 -13.07 2.10
N LEU A 97 -17.58 -12.55 3.03
CA LEU A 97 -17.50 -11.14 3.43
C LEU A 97 -16.20 -10.83 4.17
N LEU A 98 -15.71 -11.76 4.99
CA LEU A 98 -14.42 -11.62 5.64
C LEU A 98 -13.28 -11.60 4.62
N LEU A 99 -13.35 -12.45 3.60
CA LEU A 99 -12.38 -12.47 2.49
C LEU A 99 -12.43 -11.15 1.70
N GLU A 100 -13.62 -10.66 1.35
CA GLU A 100 -13.80 -9.40 0.63
C GLU A 100 -13.24 -8.22 1.46
N ALA A 101 -13.53 -8.19 2.77
CA ALA A 101 -12.99 -7.16 3.66
C ALA A 101 -11.45 -7.21 3.73
N LYS A 102 -10.85 -8.39 3.75
CA LYS A 102 -9.38 -8.53 3.71
C LYS A 102 -8.80 -8.16 2.35
N GLN A 103 -9.46 -8.50 1.23
CA GLN A 103 -9.07 -8.08 -0.11
C GLN A 103 -9.15 -6.55 -0.26
N ALA A 104 -10.16 -5.93 0.36
CA ALA A 104 -10.31 -4.48 0.49
C ALA A 104 -9.32 -3.84 1.50
N ARG A 105 -8.43 -4.64 2.10
CA ARG A 105 -7.35 -4.25 3.01
C ARG A 105 -7.81 -3.70 4.36
N PHE A 106 -8.99 -4.07 4.82
CA PHE A 106 -9.42 -3.76 6.18
C PHE A 106 -8.58 -4.54 7.21
N TRP A 107 -8.14 -3.83 8.24
CA TRP A 107 -7.46 -4.42 9.39
C TRP A 107 -8.46 -5.15 10.29
N ASP A 108 -8.01 -6.18 11.00
CA ASP A 108 -8.87 -6.99 11.86
C ASP A 108 -9.55 -6.11 12.94
N ARG A 109 -8.85 -5.08 13.45
CA ARG A 109 -9.41 -4.07 14.37
C ARG A 109 -10.55 -3.26 13.76
N GLN A 110 -10.47 -2.96 12.47
CA GLN A 110 -11.44 -2.14 11.75
C GLN A 110 -12.73 -2.92 11.50
N ILE A 111 -12.56 -4.17 11.07
CA ILE A 111 -13.66 -5.14 10.93
C ILE A 111 -14.34 -5.32 12.28
N ALA A 112 -13.55 -5.58 13.33
CA ALA A 112 -14.04 -5.73 14.71
C ALA A 112 -14.88 -4.54 15.18
N LYS A 113 -14.40 -3.30 14.95
CA LYS A 113 -15.14 -2.08 15.32
C LYS A 113 -16.48 -1.96 14.59
N LYS A 114 -16.54 -2.35 13.32
CA LYS A 114 -17.77 -2.29 12.52
C LYS A 114 -18.78 -3.35 13.00
N ILE A 115 -18.34 -4.59 13.22
CA ILE A 115 -19.22 -5.69 13.66
C ILE A 115 -19.53 -5.69 15.17
N GLY A 116 -19.04 -4.70 15.92
CA GLY A 116 -19.19 -4.64 17.38
C GLY A 116 -18.49 -5.79 18.12
N SER A 117 -17.40 -6.34 17.58
CA SER A 117 -16.65 -7.46 18.18
C SER A 117 -15.21 -7.06 18.55
N ASN A 118 -14.43 -8.03 19.01
CA ASN A 118 -13.02 -7.89 19.35
C ASN A 118 -12.11 -8.31 18.19
N GLU A 119 -10.96 -7.64 18.07
CA GLU A 119 -9.95 -7.93 17.04
C GLU A 119 -9.47 -9.38 17.09
N GLN A 120 -9.33 -9.95 18.29
CA GLN A 120 -8.92 -11.35 18.47
C GLN A 120 -9.96 -12.32 17.90
N THR A 121 -11.24 -12.03 18.05
CA THR A 121 -12.34 -12.85 17.52
C THR A 121 -12.31 -12.88 16.00
N VAL A 122 -12.17 -11.70 15.38
CA VAL A 122 -12.01 -11.56 13.91
C VAL A 122 -10.77 -12.30 13.42
N ARG A 123 -9.65 -12.17 14.15
CA ARG A 123 -8.40 -12.85 13.79
C ARG A 123 -8.51 -14.37 13.87
N LYS A 124 -9.14 -14.91 14.90
CA LYS A 124 -9.42 -16.34 15.04
C LYS A 124 -10.30 -16.84 13.90
N ALA A 125 -11.40 -16.13 13.61
CA ALA A 125 -12.29 -16.45 12.49
C ALA A 125 -11.55 -16.41 11.14
N ARG A 126 -10.68 -15.41 10.94
CA ARG A 126 -9.86 -15.28 9.73
C ARG A 126 -8.93 -16.48 9.54
N PHE A 127 -8.25 -16.92 10.59
CA PHE A 127 -7.37 -18.08 10.53
C PHE A 127 -8.15 -19.40 10.39
N ALA A 128 -9.29 -19.54 11.06
CA ALA A 128 -10.17 -20.72 10.93
C ALA A 128 -10.67 -20.90 9.49
N ASN A 129 -10.95 -19.80 8.78
CA ASN A 129 -11.34 -19.81 7.37
C ASN A 129 -10.16 -19.86 6.39
N GLY A 130 -8.92 -20.07 6.86
CA GLY A 130 -7.74 -20.15 6.00
C GLY A 130 -7.32 -18.83 5.34
N ILE A 131 -7.94 -17.70 5.70
CA ILE A 131 -7.67 -16.39 5.11
C ILE A 131 -6.36 -15.83 5.67
N LYS A 132 -5.23 -16.09 5.03
CA LYS A 132 -3.92 -15.59 5.45
C LYS A 132 -3.47 -14.44 4.56
N ALA A 133 -2.77 -13.46 5.14
CA ALA A 133 -2.12 -12.41 4.35
C ALA A 133 -1.14 -13.06 3.39
N CYS A 134 -1.21 -12.71 2.10
CA CYS A 134 -0.23 -13.14 1.14
C CYS A 134 0.82 -12.04 0.97
N VAL A 135 2.08 -12.42 0.84
CA VAL A 135 3.15 -11.48 0.57
C VAL A 135 3.47 -11.55 -0.90
N LYS A 136 3.57 -10.40 -1.57
CA LYS A 136 4.16 -10.35 -2.92
C LYS A 136 5.45 -9.56 -2.87
N GLN A 137 6.42 -10.09 -3.60
CA GLN A 137 7.66 -9.40 -3.88
C GLN A 137 7.40 -8.26 -4.86
N ILE A 138 8.04 -7.14 -4.58
CA ILE A 138 8.11 -5.98 -5.46
C ILE A 138 9.26 -6.27 -6.42
N ASP A 139 8.97 -6.32 -7.70
CA ASP A 139 9.97 -6.42 -8.76
C ASP A 139 9.84 -5.25 -9.73
N THR A 140 10.91 -5.03 -10.50
CA THR A 140 11.00 -3.94 -11.48
C THR A 140 10.54 -4.37 -12.88
N ILE A 141 10.16 -5.64 -13.05
CA ILE A 141 9.90 -6.25 -14.36
C ILE A 141 8.66 -7.17 -14.33
N ALA A 142 7.68 -6.89 -13.47
CA ALA A 142 6.39 -7.60 -13.41
C ALA A 142 6.52 -9.15 -13.45
N ARG A 143 7.41 -9.71 -12.62
CA ARG A 143 7.75 -11.14 -12.54
C ARG A 143 8.36 -11.80 -13.77
N LYS A 144 8.84 -11.03 -14.75
CA LYS A 144 9.48 -11.59 -15.96
C LYS A 144 10.80 -12.32 -15.66
N TRP A 145 11.47 -11.98 -14.56
CA TRP A 145 12.72 -12.58 -14.11
C TRP A 145 12.70 -12.81 -12.60
N SER A 146 13.45 -13.82 -12.13
CA SER A 146 13.64 -14.04 -10.69
C SER A 146 14.36 -12.86 -10.06
N THR A 147 13.88 -12.43 -8.89
CA THR A 147 14.43 -11.29 -8.15
C THR A 147 15.22 -11.78 -6.96
N GLN A 148 16.39 -11.18 -6.73
CA GLN A 148 17.27 -11.55 -5.62
C GLN A 148 16.95 -10.75 -4.34
N THR A 149 16.28 -9.61 -4.45
CA THR A 149 15.97 -8.73 -3.31
C THR A 149 14.64 -9.04 -2.63
N THR A 150 14.63 -9.15 -1.31
CA THR A 150 13.45 -9.40 -0.46
C THR A 150 12.56 -8.15 -0.23
N LEU A 151 12.39 -7.28 -1.23
CA LEU A 151 11.43 -6.17 -1.10
C LEU A 151 10.02 -6.73 -1.24
N GLN A 152 9.22 -6.63 -0.17
CA GLN A 152 7.93 -7.28 -0.06
C GLN A 152 6.83 -6.31 0.36
N HIS A 153 5.63 -6.51 -0.18
CA HIS A 153 4.43 -5.81 0.27
C HIS A 153 3.36 -6.82 0.70
N HIS A 154 2.81 -6.60 1.89
CA HIS A 154 1.76 -7.45 2.46
C HIS A 154 0.38 -7.09 1.89
N TYR A 155 -0.38 -8.12 1.52
CA TYR A 155 -1.78 -8.02 1.12
C TYR A 155 -2.70 -8.21 2.31
#